data_AF-A0A2G5TP50-F1
#
_entry.id   AF-A0A2G5TP50-F1
#
_cell.length_a   1.000
_cell.length_b   1.000
_cell.length_c   1.000
_cell.angle_alpha   90.00
_cell.angle_beta   90.00
_cell.angle_gamma   90.00
#
_symmetry.space_group_name_H-M   'P 1'
#
loop_
_entity.id
_entity.type
_entity.pdbx_description
1 polymer ?
#
loop_
_entity_poly.entity_id
_entity_poly.type
_entity_poly.pdbx_seq_one_letter_code
_entity_poly.pdbx_strand_id
1 'polypeptide(L)'
;MVIFSMWVLLHLLLVSSITQCSGTSNKSQEIFRHCRDEEKLSISLCSPIIEDINQYPKLYTDRIHDPMYYQNLEKLCQEAKGCVSDLNCSEANALRKDIDKVCSYSLFFYAENQKCLQKFHQKAYVANKTEDSSCYGKFPILQKDMDKKRNVFMEGKDCFMNHVEENCNDTSKKFFVKSYKYLVEYMTNKPGIRTCDPYHMFLKQECMGIFSELIETANTQVGILDLMISWFASGWFFRISDICDDAQDCFRQNECSGLFSNISEGIEKACNAINNRTYF
;
A
#
# COMPACT_ATOMS: atom_id res chain seq x y z
N MET A 1 22.68 -53.28 -21.18
CA MET A 1 23.23 -53.49 -19.82
C MET A 1 24.28 -52.42 -19.48
N VAL A 2 23.91 -51.12 -19.51
CA VAL A 2 24.78 -50.00 -19.02
C VAL A 2 23.96 -48.83 -18.43
N ILE A 3 22.66 -48.68 -18.73
CA ILE A 3 21.92 -47.45 -18.34
C ILE A 3 21.36 -47.48 -16.90
N PHE A 4 21.26 -48.64 -16.25
CA PHE A 4 20.73 -48.73 -14.87
C PHE A 4 21.76 -48.42 -13.75
N SER A 5 23.04 -48.23 -14.09
CA SER A 5 24.12 -48.01 -13.10
C SER A 5 24.33 -46.53 -12.73
N MET A 6 23.94 -45.59 -13.60
CA MET A 6 24.18 -44.16 -13.36
C MET A 6 23.13 -43.48 -12.45
N TRP A 7 21.94 -44.05 -12.30
CA TRP A 7 20.89 -43.46 -11.46
C TRP A 7 21.09 -43.72 -9.96
N VAL A 8 21.76 -44.82 -9.60
CA VAL A 8 22.03 -45.15 -8.18
C VAL A 8 23.21 -44.31 -7.64
N LEU A 9 24.19 -43.97 -8.47
CA LEU A 9 25.34 -43.14 -8.09
C LEU A 9 24.99 -41.65 -7.93
N LEU A 10 24.02 -41.13 -8.70
CA LEU A 10 23.58 -39.73 -8.57
C LEU A 10 22.77 -39.49 -7.29
N HIS A 11 22.00 -40.48 -6.83
CA HIS A 11 21.29 -40.41 -5.56
C HIS A 11 22.22 -40.57 -4.34
N LEU A 12 23.32 -41.33 -4.46
CA LEU A 12 24.32 -41.44 -3.38
C LEU A 12 25.19 -40.18 -3.22
N LEU A 13 25.38 -39.39 -4.30
CA LEU A 13 26.08 -38.11 -4.23
C LEU A 13 25.21 -36.94 -3.73
N LEU A 14 23.88 -37.04 -3.85
CA LEU A 14 22.96 -36.04 -3.29
C LEU A 14 22.63 -36.28 -1.81
N VAL A 15 22.81 -37.50 -1.29
CA VAL A 15 22.58 -37.84 0.13
C VAL A 15 23.83 -37.63 1.00
N SER A 16 25.02 -37.47 0.40
CA SER A 16 26.28 -37.21 1.12
C SER A 16 26.58 -35.72 1.36
N SER A 17 25.67 -34.81 0.98
CA SER A 17 25.79 -33.37 1.29
C SER A 17 25.00 -32.95 2.55
N ILE A 18 24.34 -33.90 3.22
CA ILE A 18 23.60 -33.66 4.47
C ILE A 18 24.22 -34.52 5.56
N THR A 19 25.37 -34.11 6.09
CA THR A 19 25.68 -34.15 7.54
C THR A 19 27.05 -33.54 7.84
N GLN A 20 27.02 -32.62 8.83
CA GLN A 20 28.12 -32.12 9.65
C GLN A 20 29.02 -31.00 9.06
N CYS A 21 28.53 -29.77 9.21
CA CYS A 21 29.23 -28.82 10.05
C CYS A 21 28.36 -28.53 11.28
N SER A 22 28.56 -29.35 12.31
CA SER A 22 28.27 -28.99 13.70
C SER A 22 29.17 -27.79 14.05
N GLY A 23 28.55 -26.61 13.98
CA GLY A 23 29.06 -25.35 14.49
C GLY A 23 27.91 -24.59 15.13
N THR A 24 27.36 -25.15 16.21
CA THR A 24 26.50 -24.40 17.12
C THR A 24 27.33 -23.31 17.79
N SER A 25 27.16 -22.07 17.34
CA SER A 25 27.33 -20.88 18.19
C SER A 25 26.69 -19.65 17.52
N ASN A 26 25.57 -19.21 18.11
CA ASN A 26 25.15 -17.81 18.21
C ASN A 26 24.94 -16.98 16.94
N LYS A 27 23.79 -17.13 16.28
CA LYS A 27 23.18 -16.01 15.53
C LYS A 27 21.71 -15.72 15.88
N SER A 28 20.96 -16.72 16.37
CA SER A 28 19.64 -16.49 16.97
C SER A 28 19.72 -16.02 18.44
N GLN A 29 20.83 -16.29 19.12
CA GLN A 29 20.99 -16.02 20.55
C GLN A 29 21.45 -14.58 20.87
N GLU A 30 21.82 -13.80 19.85
CA GLU A 30 22.22 -12.39 20.03
C GLU A 30 21.06 -11.39 19.96
N ILE A 31 19.85 -11.79 19.56
CA ILE A 31 18.78 -10.84 19.19
C ILE A 31 17.96 -10.36 20.40
N PHE A 32 17.97 -11.09 21.52
CA PHE A 32 17.13 -10.78 22.69
C PHE A 32 17.97 -10.59 23.96
N ARG A 33 18.92 -9.65 23.94
CA ARG A 33 19.85 -9.46 25.06
C ARG A 33 19.16 -9.00 26.36
N HIS A 34 17.96 -8.43 26.30
CA HIS A 34 17.27 -7.84 27.46
C HIS A 34 16.00 -8.60 27.88
N CYS A 35 15.68 -9.74 27.27
CA CYS A 35 14.61 -10.62 27.72
C CYS A 35 15.16 -11.79 28.55
N ARG A 36 14.37 -12.28 29.52
CA ARG A 36 14.64 -13.58 30.16
C ARG A 36 14.41 -14.71 29.17
N ASP A 37 15.03 -15.87 29.38
CA ASP A 37 14.93 -16.99 28.43
C ASP A 37 13.49 -17.48 28.22
N GLU A 38 12.66 -17.44 29.26
CA GLU A 38 11.22 -17.71 29.17
C GLU A 38 10.51 -16.71 28.24
N GLU A 39 10.85 -15.41 28.34
CA GLU A 39 10.28 -14.35 27.50
C GLU A 39 10.76 -14.48 26.05
N LYS A 40 12.00 -14.92 25.81
CA LYS A 40 12.52 -15.21 24.47
C LYS A 40 11.75 -16.35 23.82
N LEU A 41 11.48 -17.41 24.58
CA LEU A 41 10.68 -18.54 24.11
C LEU A 41 9.26 -18.08 23.76
N SER A 42 8.62 -17.28 24.62
CA SER A 42 7.31 -16.69 24.34
C SER A 42 7.31 -15.84 23.05
N ILE A 43 8.32 -14.98 22.85
CA ILE A 43 8.47 -14.19 21.61
C ILE A 43 8.60 -15.10 20.38
N SER A 44 9.43 -16.14 20.46
CA SER A 44 9.63 -17.07 19.35
C SER A 44 8.33 -17.78 18.96
N LEU A 45 7.46 -18.08 19.92
CA LEU A 45 6.15 -18.69 19.67
C LEU A 45 5.15 -17.74 18.99
N CYS A 46 5.35 -16.42 19.10
CA CYS A 46 4.52 -15.42 18.41
C CYS A 46 4.90 -15.21 16.95
N SER A 47 6.12 -15.61 16.56
CA SER A 47 6.66 -15.34 15.21
C SER A 47 5.80 -15.89 14.06
N PRO A 48 5.21 -17.10 14.14
CA PRO A 48 4.34 -17.62 13.08
C PRO A 48 3.12 -16.74 12.81
N ILE A 49 2.48 -16.18 13.86
CA ILE A 49 1.29 -15.33 13.71
C ILE A 49 1.65 -14.06 12.92
N ILE A 50 2.82 -13.49 13.18
CA ILE A 50 3.31 -12.29 12.49
C ILE A 50 3.58 -12.59 11.01
N GLU A 51 4.14 -13.76 10.72
CA GLU A 51 4.35 -14.20 9.34
C GLU A 51 3.02 -14.39 8.60
N ASP A 52 2.02 -14.99 9.24
CA ASP A 52 0.67 -15.13 8.67
C ASP A 52 0.05 -13.77 8.32
N ILE A 53 0.18 -12.77 9.19
CA ILE A 53 -0.32 -11.41 8.93
C ILE A 53 0.41 -10.76 7.74
N ASN A 54 1.72 -10.97 7.59
CA ASN A 54 2.51 -10.43 6.49
C ASN A 54 2.15 -11.08 5.14
N GLN A 55 1.82 -12.37 5.14
CA GLN A 55 1.45 -13.09 3.93
C GLN A 55 -0.03 -12.91 3.56
N TYR A 56 -0.89 -12.55 4.52
CA TYR A 56 -2.34 -12.45 4.33
C TYR A 56 -2.75 -11.63 3.09
N PRO A 57 -2.21 -10.42 2.84
CA PRO A 57 -2.61 -9.65 1.65
C PRO A 57 -2.24 -10.31 0.34
N LYS A 58 -1.19 -11.14 0.31
CA LYS A 58 -0.76 -11.87 -0.89
C LYS A 58 -1.59 -13.13 -1.13
N LEU A 59 -1.98 -13.82 -0.05
CA LEU A 59 -2.73 -15.08 -0.14
C LEU A 59 -4.21 -14.88 -0.45
N TYR A 60 -4.78 -13.73 -0.07
CA TYR A 60 -6.21 -13.47 -0.18
C TYR A 60 -6.53 -12.22 -1.01
N THR A 61 -5.76 -11.97 -2.08
CA THR A 61 -5.94 -10.81 -2.97
C THR A 61 -7.32 -10.78 -3.64
N ASP A 62 -7.93 -11.95 -3.89
CA ASP A 62 -9.25 -12.12 -4.50
C ASP A 62 -10.41 -11.79 -3.53
N ARG A 63 -10.12 -11.68 -2.23
CA ARG A 63 -11.12 -11.49 -1.17
C ARG A 63 -11.07 -10.11 -0.52
N ILE A 64 -10.27 -9.18 -1.03
CA ILE A 64 -10.11 -7.85 -0.43
C ILE A 64 -11.43 -7.05 -0.33
N HIS A 65 -12.47 -7.45 -1.08
CA HIS A 65 -13.81 -6.86 -1.03
C HIS A 65 -14.74 -7.53 -0.01
N ASP A 66 -14.40 -8.72 0.49
CA ASP A 66 -15.19 -9.48 1.46
C ASP A 66 -15.00 -8.87 2.86
N PRO A 67 -16.07 -8.47 3.59
CA PRO A 67 -15.96 -8.04 4.98
C PRO A 67 -15.24 -9.05 5.88
N MET A 68 -15.31 -10.35 5.57
CA MET A 68 -14.60 -11.39 6.31
C MET A 68 -13.09 -11.29 6.19
N TYR A 69 -12.56 -10.75 5.07
CA TYR A 69 -11.13 -10.49 4.92
C TYR A 69 -10.61 -9.61 6.06
N TYR A 70 -11.29 -8.48 6.28
CA TYR A 70 -10.90 -7.53 7.32
C TYR A 70 -11.05 -8.15 8.72
N GLN A 71 -12.16 -8.83 8.99
CA GLN A 71 -12.44 -9.43 10.31
C GLN A 71 -11.41 -10.51 10.68
N ASN A 72 -11.07 -11.40 9.74
CA ASN A 72 -10.10 -12.46 9.96
C ASN A 72 -8.70 -11.89 10.20
N LEU A 73 -8.31 -10.90 9.40
CA LEU A 73 -7.01 -10.25 9.56
C LEU A 73 -6.93 -9.42 10.86
N GLU A 74 -8.01 -8.73 11.24
CA GLU A 74 -8.08 -8.01 12.51
C GLU A 74 -7.97 -8.99 13.68
N LYS A 75 -8.58 -10.18 13.59
CA LYS A 75 -8.46 -11.23 14.58
C LYS A 75 -7.01 -11.72 14.73
N LEU A 76 -6.32 -12.03 13.62
CA LEU A 76 -4.90 -12.39 13.64
C LEU A 76 -4.05 -11.30 14.29
N CYS A 77 -4.36 -10.04 14.00
CA CYS A 77 -3.70 -8.89 14.62
C CYS A 77 -3.94 -8.81 16.13
N GLN A 78 -5.15 -9.11 16.63
CA GLN A 78 -5.40 -9.18 18.07
C GLN A 78 -4.68 -10.37 18.71
N GLU A 79 -4.62 -11.52 18.04
CA GLU A 79 -3.90 -12.70 18.51
C GLU A 79 -2.39 -12.41 18.63
N ALA A 80 -1.78 -11.77 17.64
CA ALA A 80 -0.38 -11.35 17.68
C ALA A 80 -0.11 -10.37 18.84
N LYS A 81 -0.97 -9.37 19.03
CA LYS A 81 -0.85 -8.41 20.14
C LYS A 81 -0.99 -9.08 21.50
N GLY A 82 -1.94 -10.00 21.63
CA GLY A 82 -2.15 -10.80 22.84
C GLY A 82 -0.95 -11.70 23.14
N CYS A 83 -0.31 -12.26 22.12
CA CYS A 83 0.85 -13.14 22.28
C CYS A 83 2.04 -12.45 22.98
N VAL A 84 2.18 -11.14 22.81
CA VAL A 84 3.26 -10.34 23.42
C VAL A 84 2.77 -9.40 24.51
N SER A 85 1.50 -9.45 24.94
CA SER A 85 0.92 -8.44 25.82
C SER A 85 1.60 -8.36 27.17
N ASP A 86 1.99 -9.50 27.73
CA ASP A 86 2.46 -9.61 29.12
C ASP A 86 3.99 -9.53 29.25
N LEU A 87 4.70 -9.36 28.13
CA LEU A 87 6.17 -9.40 28.07
C LEU A 87 6.80 -8.03 28.27
N ASN A 88 7.61 -7.83 29.30
CA ASN A 88 8.06 -6.47 29.67
C ASN A 88 9.46 -6.08 29.17
N CYS A 89 10.13 -6.94 28.40
CA CYS A 89 11.46 -6.63 27.88
C CYS A 89 11.45 -5.66 26.68
N SER A 90 12.60 -5.03 26.42
CA SER A 90 12.77 -4.03 25.35
C SER A 90 12.43 -4.60 23.97
N GLU A 91 12.78 -5.86 23.72
CA GLU A 91 12.52 -6.53 22.46
C GLU A 91 11.05 -6.86 22.28
N ALA A 92 10.33 -7.21 23.35
CA ALA A 92 8.87 -7.33 23.31
C ALA A 92 8.20 -5.97 23.00
N ASN A 93 8.72 -4.88 23.57
CA ASN A 93 8.26 -3.52 23.23
C ASN A 93 8.51 -3.15 21.77
N ALA A 94 9.64 -3.55 21.19
CA ALA A 94 9.91 -3.38 19.77
C ALA A 94 8.94 -4.22 18.94
N LEU A 95 8.75 -5.49 19.30
CA LEU A 95 7.86 -6.41 18.58
C LEU A 95 6.41 -5.95 18.59
N ARG A 96 5.90 -5.37 19.69
CA ARG A 96 4.57 -4.74 19.72
C ARG A 96 4.41 -3.65 18.67
N LYS A 97 5.42 -2.79 18.52
CA LYS A 97 5.42 -1.72 17.51
C LYS A 97 5.46 -2.30 16.10
N ASP A 98 6.22 -3.37 15.88
CA ASP A 98 6.29 -4.07 14.60
C ASP A 98 4.95 -4.74 14.26
N ILE A 99 4.29 -5.36 15.24
CA ILE A 99 2.93 -5.91 15.09
C ILE A 99 1.95 -4.81 14.69
N ASP A 100 1.95 -3.67 15.41
CA ASP A 100 1.08 -2.54 15.06
C ASP A 100 1.31 -2.03 13.64
N LYS A 101 2.58 -1.95 13.22
CA LYS A 101 2.99 -1.55 11.88
C LYS A 101 2.52 -2.54 10.83
N VAL A 102 2.86 -3.82 10.96
CA VAL A 102 2.47 -4.89 10.04
C VAL A 102 0.95 -4.99 9.93
N CYS A 103 0.23 -4.93 11.05
CA CYS A 103 -1.24 -4.92 11.05
C CYS A 103 -1.83 -3.71 10.34
N SER A 104 -1.30 -2.51 10.57
CA SER A 104 -1.77 -1.29 9.90
C SER A 104 -1.58 -1.39 8.38
N TYR A 105 -0.44 -1.92 7.95
CA TYR A 105 -0.16 -2.15 6.53
C TYR A 105 -1.04 -3.23 5.92
N SER A 106 -1.17 -4.40 6.55
CA SER A 106 -1.97 -5.49 6.01
C SER A 106 -3.46 -5.15 5.97
N LEU A 107 -4.01 -4.54 7.02
CA LEU A 107 -5.43 -4.14 7.06
C LEU A 107 -5.76 -3.06 6.03
N PHE A 108 -4.78 -2.25 5.62
CA PHE A 108 -4.98 -1.27 4.55
C PHE A 108 -5.38 -1.91 3.21
N PHE A 109 -5.02 -3.18 2.95
CA PHE A 109 -5.39 -3.86 1.71
C PHE A 109 -6.89 -4.19 1.58
N TYR A 110 -7.66 -4.06 2.66
CA TYR A 110 -9.11 -4.11 2.56
C TYR A 110 -9.63 -3.03 1.62
N ALA A 111 -10.46 -3.40 0.65
CA ALA A 111 -10.81 -2.55 -0.48
C ALA A 111 -11.48 -1.24 -0.08
N GLU A 112 -12.28 -1.23 0.98
CA GLU A 112 -12.96 -0.02 1.45
C GLU A 112 -11.97 0.98 2.09
N ASN A 113 -10.89 0.49 2.72
CA ASN A 113 -9.82 1.35 3.22
C ASN A 113 -9.08 2.04 2.05
N GLN A 114 -8.76 1.27 1.00
CA GLN A 114 -8.12 1.80 -0.20
C GLN A 114 -9.00 2.84 -0.90
N LYS A 115 -10.29 2.50 -1.10
CA LYS A 115 -11.29 3.38 -1.73
C LYS A 115 -11.48 4.68 -0.95
N CYS A 116 -11.53 4.61 0.38
CA CYS A 116 -11.59 5.80 1.24
C CYS A 116 -10.38 6.71 1.02
N LEU A 117 -9.16 6.17 1.08
CA LEU A 117 -7.96 6.95 0.87
C LEU A 117 -7.86 7.51 -0.56
N GLN A 118 -8.23 6.72 -1.56
CA GLN A 118 -8.26 7.14 -2.97
C GLN A 118 -9.19 8.35 -3.16
N LYS A 119 -10.40 8.33 -2.57
CA LYS A 119 -11.34 9.47 -2.63
C LYS A 119 -10.78 10.72 -1.96
N PHE A 120 -10.06 10.57 -0.86
CA PHE A 120 -9.38 11.69 -0.22
C PHE A 120 -8.36 12.33 -1.18
N HIS A 121 -7.52 11.51 -1.82
CA HIS A 121 -6.55 11.97 -2.80
C HIS A 121 -7.19 12.63 -4.03
N GLN A 122 -8.30 12.08 -4.53
CA GLN A 122 -9.07 12.69 -5.61
C GLN A 122 -9.52 14.11 -5.23
N LYS A 123 -10.16 14.28 -4.07
CA LYS A 123 -10.62 15.60 -3.59
C LYS A 123 -9.47 16.58 -3.41
N ALA A 124 -8.35 16.14 -2.83
CA ALA A 124 -7.15 16.94 -2.67
C ALA A 124 -6.54 17.37 -4.02
N TYR A 125 -6.52 16.48 -5.00
CA TYR A 125 -6.02 16.79 -6.34
C TYR A 125 -6.89 17.88 -7.02
N VAL A 126 -8.21 17.69 -7.01
CA VAL A 126 -9.15 18.67 -7.57
C VAL A 126 -9.00 20.02 -6.87
N ALA A 127 -8.98 20.03 -5.53
CA ALA A 127 -8.86 21.25 -4.75
C ALA A 127 -7.56 22.02 -5.06
N ASN A 128 -6.43 21.32 -5.25
CA ASN A 128 -5.17 21.95 -5.66
C ASN A 128 -5.26 22.57 -7.05
N LYS A 129 -5.91 21.89 -8.01
CA LYS A 129 -6.03 22.35 -9.40
C LYS A 129 -7.01 23.51 -9.56
N THR A 130 -8.04 23.58 -8.72
CA THR A 130 -9.05 24.65 -8.77
C THR A 130 -8.78 25.79 -7.79
N GLU A 131 -7.62 25.80 -7.12
CA GLU A 131 -7.28 26.76 -6.05
C GLU A 131 -8.37 26.87 -4.97
N ASP A 132 -9.00 25.73 -4.65
CA ASP A 132 -10.06 25.69 -3.65
C ASP A 132 -9.49 25.99 -2.25
N SER A 133 -10.12 26.96 -1.58
CA SER A 133 -9.82 27.35 -0.20
C SER A 133 -10.19 26.30 0.86
N SER A 134 -10.83 25.19 0.46
CA SER A 134 -11.14 24.07 1.34
C SER A 134 -9.87 23.46 1.95
N CYS A 135 -10.05 22.68 3.02
CA CYS A 135 -8.90 22.07 3.69
C CYS A 135 -8.16 21.06 2.78
N TYR A 136 -8.82 20.51 1.77
CA TYR A 136 -8.23 19.61 0.78
C TYR A 136 -7.13 20.29 -0.04
N GLY A 137 -7.30 21.56 -0.42
CA GLY A 137 -6.32 22.33 -1.20
C GLY A 137 -5.01 22.62 -0.46
N LYS A 138 -4.92 22.26 0.82
CA LYS A 138 -3.67 22.31 1.59
C LYS A 138 -2.79 21.08 1.37
N PHE A 139 -3.36 19.95 0.95
CA PHE A 139 -2.64 18.68 0.79
C PHE A 139 -1.92 18.63 -0.55
N PRO A 140 -0.59 18.69 -0.59
CA PRO A 140 0.12 18.79 -1.85
C PRO A 140 0.22 17.40 -2.48
N ILE A 141 -0.71 17.10 -3.38
CA ILE A 141 -0.68 15.91 -4.23
C ILE A 141 0.51 16.08 -5.20
N LEU A 142 1.30 15.03 -5.40
CA LEU A 142 2.57 15.03 -6.16
C LEU A 142 3.73 15.79 -5.49
N GLN A 143 3.66 16.12 -4.20
CA GLN A 143 4.79 16.71 -3.48
C GLN A 143 6.01 15.79 -3.46
N LYS A 144 7.17 16.34 -3.87
CA LYS A 144 8.45 15.62 -3.89
C LYS A 144 9.23 15.76 -2.58
N ASP A 145 9.02 16.87 -1.86
CA ASP A 145 9.62 17.09 -0.54
C ASP A 145 8.83 16.30 0.53
N MET A 146 9.45 15.22 1.04
CA MET A 146 8.82 14.32 1.98
C MET A 146 8.64 14.92 3.38
N ASP A 147 9.53 15.81 3.82
CA ASP A 147 9.40 16.47 5.12
C ASP A 147 8.24 17.47 5.08
N LYS A 148 8.14 18.23 3.99
CA LYS A 148 7.00 19.12 3.76
C LYS A 148 5.70 18.33 3.64
N LYS A 149 5.69 17.22 2.90
CA LYS A 149 4.53 16.33 2.79
C LYS A 149 4.10 15.82 4.17
N ARG A 150 5.05 15.37 4.99
CA ARG A 150 4.81 14.90 6.35
C ARG A 150 4.19 15.97 7.23
N ASN A 151 4.73 17.19 7.21
CA ASN A 151 4.20 18.28 8.02
C ASN A 151 2.76 18.62 7.64
N VAL A 152 2.45 18.66 6.34
CA VAL A 152 1.08 18.90 5.87
C VAL A 152 0.11 17.81 6.34
N PHE A 153 0.49 16.53 6.25
CA PHE A 153 -0.37 15.46 6.76
C PHE A 153 -0.55 15.57 8.28
N MET A 154 0.51 15.87 9.04
CA MET A 154 0.42 16.03 10.49
C MET A 154 -0.50 17.20 10.89
N GLU A 155 -0.37 18.36 10.25
CA GLU A 155 -1.19 19.55 10.49
C GLU A 155 -2.63 19.39 9.95
N GLY A 156 -2.78 18.68 8.85
CA GLY A 156 -4.05 18.43 8.18
C GLY A 156 -4.85 17.25 8.74
N LYS A 157 -4.41 16.63 9.84
CA LYS A 157 -5.05 15.42 10.40
C LYS A 157 -6.56 15.57 10.54
N ASP A 158 -7.05 16.70 11.03
CA ASP A 158 -8.49 16.92 11.22
C ASP A 158 -9.25 16.97 9.90
N CYS A 159 -8.66 17.54 8.83
CA CYS A 159 -9.25 17.50 7.49
C CYS A 159 -9.40 16.07 6.97
N PHE A 160 -8.36 15.24 7.16
CA PHE A 160 -8.43 13.83 6.78
C PHE A 160 -9.46 13.07 7.62
N MET A 161 -9.52 13.31 8.93
CA MET A 161 -10.48 12.62 9.81
C MET A 161 -11.93 13.01 9.49
N ASN A 162 -12.19 14.28 9.16
CA ASN A 162 -13.51 14.71 8.70
C ASN A 162 -13.89 14.02 7.39
N HIS A 163 -12.95 13.89 6.44
CA HIS A 163 -13.19 13.10 5.24
C HIS A 163 -13.59 11.66 5.56
N VAL A 164 -12.84 11.01 6.46
CA VAL A 164 -13.08 9.63 6.88
C VAL A 164 -14.48 9.49 7.50
N GLU A 165 -14.88 10.43 8.34
CA GLU A 165 -16.18 10.40 9.01
C GLU A 165 -17.35 10.55 8.01
N GLU A 166 -17.20 11.43 7.03
CA GLU A 166 -18.25 11.76 6.06
C GLU A 166 -18.34 10.78 4.89
N ASN A 167 -17.21 10.18 4.46
CA ASN A 167 -17.12 9.53 3.15
C ASN A 167 -16.79 8.03 3.22
N CYS A 168 -16.49 7.49 4.40
CA CYS A 168 -15.98 6.12 4.56
C CYS A 168 -16.88 5.28 5.46
N ASN A 169 -16.83 3.94 5.29
CA ASN A 169 -17.64 3.03 6.09
C ASN A 169 -17.10 2.86 7.52
N ASP A 170 -17.92 2.32 8.42
CA ASP A 170 -17.56 2.19 9.85
C ASP A 170 -16.27 1.40 10.11
N THR A 171 -16.00 0.38 9.29
CA THR A 171 -14.76 -0.39 9.34
C THR A 171 -13.55 0.51 9.03
N SER A 172 -13.64 1.30 7.96
CA SER A 172 -12.60 2.24 7.55
C SER A 172 -12.40 3.34 8.58
N LYS A 173 -13.49 3.87 9.17
CA LYS A 173 -13.42 4.85 10.26
C LYS A 173 -12.58 4.33 11.42
N LYS A 174 -12.91 3.13 11.93
CA LYS A 174 -12.16 2.48 13.02
C LYS A 174 -10.70 2.22 12.64
N PHE A 175 -10.44 1.80 11.41
CA PHE A 175 -9.10 1.55 10.90
C PHE A 175 -8.26 2.83 10.89
N PHE A 176 -8.74 3.91 10.25
CA PHE A 176 -7.97 5.14 10.08
C PHE A 176 -7.73 5.87 11.39
N VAL A 177 -8.68 5.85 12.34
CA VAL A 177 -8.47 6.42 13.67
C VAL A 177 -7.26 5.78 14.37
N LYS A 178 -7.11 4.45 14.29
CA LYS A 178 -6.01 3.71 14.92
C LYS A 178 -4.70 3.82 14.13
N SER A 179 -4.80 3.85 12.80
CA SER A 179 -3.65 3.62 11.91
C SER A 179 -3.08 4.90 11.29
N TYR A 180 -3.66 6.08 11.56
CA TYR A 180 -3.28 7.34 10.92
C TYR A 180 -1.78 7.65 11.01
N LYS A 181 -1.17 7.42 12.18
CA LYS A 181 0.27 7.65 12.35
C LYS A 181 1.10 6.82 11.35
N TYR A 182 0.75 5.55 11.18
CA TYR A 182 1.43 4.66 10.24
C TYR A 182 1.13 5.03 8.80
N LEU A 183 -0.10 5.44 8.49
CA LEU A 183 -0.45 6.00 7.17
C LEU A 183 0.49 7.15 6.79
N VAL A 184 0.63 8.14 7.68
CA VAL A 184 1.54 9.28 7.44
C VAL A 184 2.98 8.80 7.28
N GLU A 185 3.44 7.88 8.13
CA GLU A 185 4.77 7.28 8.02
C GLU A 185 4.99 6.63 6.64
N TYR A 186 4.06 5.81 6.16
CA TYR A 186 4.19 5.14 4.88
C TYR A 186 4.15 6.11 3.71
N MET A 187 3.33 7.15 3.77
CA MET A 187 3.21 8.13 2.68
C MET A 187 4.40 9.08 2.55
N THR A 188 5.26 9.15 3.58
CA THR A 188 6.29 10.20 3.70
C THR A 188 7.69 9.64 3.88
N ASN A 189 7.85 8.39 4.33
CA ASN A 189 9.17 7.77 4.45
C ASN A 189 9.53 7.00 3.18
N LYS A 190 10.12 7.70 2.20
CA LYS A 190 10.66 7.07 1.00
C LYS A 190 11.86 6.16 1.38
N PRO A 191 11.86 4.86 1.02
CA PRO A 191 12.98 3.98 1.29
C PRO A 191 14.21 4.39 0.46
N GLY A 192 15.41 4.22 1.01
CA GLY A 192 16.67 4.46 0.29
C GLY A 192 17.08 3.34 -0.66
N ILE A 193 16.41 2.18 -0.58
CA ILE A 193 16.65 1.00 -1.42
C ILE A 193 15.49 0.87 -2.41
N ARG A 194 15.77 0.39 -3.63
CA ARG A 194 14.76 0.05 -4.66
C ARG A 194 13.99 -1.23 -4.30
N THR A 195 13.35 -1.25 -3.14
CA THR A 195 12.42 -2.29 -2.72
C THR A 195 11.01 -1.75 -2.80
N CYS A 196 10.06 -2.62 -3.16
CA CYS A 196 8.64 -2.27 -3.20
C CYS A 196 8.05 -2.29 -1.81
N ASP A 197 8.38 -1.24 -1.08
CA ASP A 197 7.99 -0.97 0.30
C ASP A 197 6.60 -0.32 0.40
N PRO A 198 6.03 -0.24 1.62
CA PRO A 198 4.73 0.41 1.84
C PRO A 198 4.61 1.79 1.18
N TYR A 199 5.67 2.60 1.18
CA TYR A 199 5.67 3.89 0.49
C TYR A 199 5.19 3.83 -0.97
N HIS A 200 5.70 2.88 -1.75
CA HIS A 200 5.31 2.73 -3.15
C HIS A 200 3.85 2.29 -3.31
N MET A 201 3.33 1.50 -2.36
CA MET A 201 1.93 1.11 -2.32
C MET A 201 1.01 2.30 -2.03
N PHE A 202 1.40 3.19 -1.11
CA PHE A 202 0.63 4.39 -0.79
C PHE A 202 0.76 5.46 -1.87
N LEU A 203 1.92 5.61 -2.51
CA LEU A 203 2.09 6.47 -3.69
C LEU A 203 1.16 6.02 -4.82
N LYS A 204 1.01 4.71 -5.03
CA LYS A 204 0.02 4.19 -5.99
C LYS A 204 -1.40 4.68 -5.64
N GLN A 205 -1.79 4.71 -4.37
CA GLN A 205 -3.14 5.12 -3.96
C GLN A 205 -3.38 6.61 -4.22
N GLU A 206 -2.35 7.44 -4.06
CA GLU A 206 -2.36 8.83 -4.47
C GLU A 206 -2.57 8.97 -5.99
N CYS A 207 -1.81 8.23 -6.80
CA CYS A 207 -1.97 8.24 -8.25
C CYS A 207 -3.34 7.70 -8.70
N MET A 208 -3.88 6.69 -8.01
CA MET A 208 -5.23 6.18 -8.25
C MET A 208 -6.30 7.24 -7.93
N GLY A 209 -6.04 8.18 -7.02
CA GLY A 209 -6.91 9.32 -6.77
C GLY A 209 -7.00 10.25 -7.99
N ILE A 210 -5.85 10.58 -8.59
CA ILE A 210 -5.78 11.38 -9.84
C ILE A 210 -6.48 10.64 -10.99
N PHE A 211 -6.22 9.33 -11.12
CA PHE A 211 -6.87 8.52 -12.15
C PHE A 211 -8.40 8.39 -11.95
N SER A 212 -8.88 8.40 -10.71
CA SER A 212 -10.32 8.45 -10.41
C SER A 212 -10.95 9.73 -10.96
N GLU A 213 -10.27 10.87 -10.78
CA GLU A 213 -10.72 12.16 -11.34
C GLU A 213 -10.77 12.13 -12.87
N LEU A 214 -9.80 11.48 -13.52
CA LEU A 214 -9.82 11.28 -14.97
C LEU A 214 -11.08 10.53 -15.43
N ILE A 215 -11.37 9.40 -14.79
CA ILE A 215 -12.54 8.57 -15.12
C ILE A 215 -13.83 9.36 -14.89
N GLU A 216 -13.95 10.07 -13.77
CA GLU A 216 -15.13 10.86 -13.45
C GLU A 216 -15.34 12.03 -14.43
N THR A 217 -14.28 12.78 -14.73
CA THR A 217 -14.32 13.89 -15.70
C THR A 217 -14.64 13.40 -17.12
N ALA A 218 -14.17 12.20 -17.50
CA ALA A 218 -14.50 11.59 -18.79
C ALA A 218 -15.95 11.07 -18.86
N ASN A 219 -16.50 10.57 -17.75
CA ASN A 219 -17.84 9.98 -17.70
C ASN A 219 -18.97 11.00 -17.54
N THR A 220 -18.68 12.21 -17.04
CA THR A 220 -19.68 13.26 -16.82
C THR A 220 -20.30 13.84 -18.10
N GLN A 221 -19.88 13.39 -19.30
CA GLN A 221 -20.41 13.86 -20.58
C GLN A 221 -20.57 12.74 -21.62
N VAL A 222 -21.67 11.97 -21.53
CA VAL A 222 -22.07 11.01 -22.57
C VAL A 222 -23.36 11.48 -23.27
N GLY A 223 -23.19 12.49 -24.12
CA GLY A 223 -24.11 12.81 -25.21
C GLY A 223 -23.28 12.97 -26.49
N ILE A 224 -23.42 12.06 -27.45
CA ILE A 224 -22.56 11.97 -28.65
C ILE A 224 -22.60 13.26 -29.50
N LEU A 225 -23.69 14.04 -29.43
CA LEU A 225 -23.85 15.31 -30.14
C LEU A 225 -23.13 16.48 -29.45
N ASP A 226 -23.02 16.47 -28.12
CA ASP A 226 -22.29 17.50 -27.36
C ASP A 226 -20.77 17.34 -27.50
N LEU A 227 -20.29 16.12 -27.77
CA LEU A 227 -18.86 15.82 -27.96
C LEU A 227 -18.23 16.60 -29.12
N MET A 228 -18.96 16.89 -30.19
CA MET A 228 -18.36 17.58 -31.36
C MET A 228 -18.29 19.11 -31.18
N ILE A 229 -19.22 19.72 -30.45
CA ILE A 229 -19.28 21.18 -30.24
C ILE A 229 -18.49 21.58 -28.98
N SER A 230 -18.53 20.76 -27.92
CA SER A 230 -17.78 20.95 -26.67
C SER A 230 -16.27 20.77 -26.87
N TRP A 231 -15.83 19.78 -27.64
CA TRP A 231 -14.41 19.43 -27.76
C TRP A 231 -13.50 20.54 -28.25
N PHE A 232 -13.90 21.25 -29.31
CA PHE A 232 -13.07 22.30 -29.92
C PHE A 232 -13.23 23.67 -29.24
N ALA A 233 -14.29 23.85 -28.44
CA ALA A 233 -14.64 25.14 -27.84
C ALA A 233 -14.44 25.21 -26.31
N SER A 234 -14.21 24.09 -25.62
CA SER A 234 -14.22 24.07 -24.14
C SER A 234 -12.87 23.72 -23.52
N GLY A 235 -12.55 24.38 -22.41
CA GLY A 235 -11.40 24.06 -21.55
C GLY A 235 -11.42 22.64 -20.96
N TRP A 236 -12.47 21.86 -21.21
CA TRP A 236 -12.63 20.48 -20.75
C TRP A 236 -11.59 19.53 -21.37
N PHE A 237 -11.28 19.68 -22.66
CA PHE A 237 -10.23 18.85 -23.29
C PHE A 237 -8.87 19.11 -22.64
N PHE A 238 -8.50 20.38 -22.46
CA PHE A 238 -7.26 20.76 -21.78
C PHE A 238 -7.21 20.24 -20.34
N ARG A 239 -8.34 20.28 -19.61
CA ARG A 239 -8.45 19.69 -18.28
C ARG A 239 -8.21 18.17 -18.28
N ILE A 240 -8.84 17.42 -19.18
CA ILE A 240 -8.64 15.97 -19.24
C ILE A 240 -7.22 15.61 -19.63
N SER A 241 -6.63 16.32 -20.60
CA SER A 241 -5.23 16.13 -21.00
C SER A 241 -4.29 16.37 -19.82
N ASP A 242 -4.49 17.45 -19.06
CA ASP A 242 -3.70 17.78 -17.87
C ASP A 242 -3.81 16.71 -16.78
N ILE A 243 -5.02 16.20 -16.50
CA ILE A 243 -5.22 15.10 -15.55
C ILE A 243 -4.51 13.82 -16.04
N CYS A 244 -4.53 13.56 -17.34
CA CYS A 244 -3.85 12.43 -17.95
C CYS A 244 -2.34 12.50 -17.77
N ASP A 245 -1.74 13.66 -18.05
CA ASP A 245 -0.30 13.88 -17.90
C ASP A 245 0.12 13.73 -16.43
N ASP A 246 -0.63 14.33 -15.50
CA ASP A 246 -0.39 14.19 -14.05
C ASP A 246 -0.49 12.74 -13.58
N ALA A 247 -1.49 11.99 -14.04
CA ALA A 247 -1.67 10.59 -13.68
C ALA A 247 -0.48 9.76 -14.19
N GLN A 248 -0.11 9.91 -15.46
CA GLN A 248 1.04 9.22 -16.04
C GLN A 248 2.33 9.55 -15.28
N ASP A 249 2.58 10.83 -15.00
CA ASP A 249 3.77 11.27 -14.28
C ASP A 249 3.80 10.76 -12.83
N CYS A 250 2.65 10.67 -12.17
CA CYS A 250 2.54 10.06 -10.85
C CYS A 250 2.96 8.58 -10.88
N PHE A 251 2.46 7.81 -11.85
CA PHE A 251 2.81 6.39 -11.98
C PHE A 251 4.25 6.17 -12.45
N ARG A 252 4.80 7.05 -13.29
CA ARG A 252 6.22 7.02 -13.68
C ARG A 252 7.17 7.23 -12.49
N GLN A 253 6.77 8.07 -11.53
CA GLN A 253 7.53 8.30 -10.29
C GLN A 253 7.52 7.10 -9.34
N ASN A 254 6.59 6.17 -9.52
CA ASN A 254 6.56 4.94 -8.75
C ASN A 254 7.61 3.96 -9.27
N GLU A 255 8.73 3.84 -8.56
CA GLU A 255 9.85 2.95 -8.91
C GLU A 255 9.46 1.45 -8.92
N CYS A 256 8.26 1.12 -8.44
CA CYS A 256 7.64 -0.20 -8.50
C CYS A 256 6.64 -0.36 -9.64
N SER A 257 6.74 0.46 -10.70
CA SER A 257 5.89 0.42 -11.88
C SER A 257 5.76 -0.97 -12.50
N GLY A 258 6.78 -1.84 -12.40
CA GLY A 258 6.72 -3.23 -12.85
C GLY A 258 5.66 -4.09 -12.13
N LEU A 259 5.38 -3.84 -10.86
CA LEU A 259 4.28 -4.50 -10.13
C LEU A 259 2.90 -3.97 -10.53
N PHE A 260 2.86 -2.79 -11.16
CA PHE A 260 1.64 -2.10 -11.55
C PHE A 260 1.58 -1.85 -13.05
N SER A 261 2.33 -2.63 -13.84
CA SER A 261 2.47 -2.42 -15.29
C SER A 261 1.12 -2.45 -15.98
N ASN A 262 0.23 -3.37 -15.58
CA ASN A 262 -1.12 -3.47 -16.11
C ASN A 262 -1.96 -2.21 -15.85
N ILE A 263 -1.78 -1.56 -14.69
CA ILE A 263 -2.48 -0.32 -14.34
C ILE A 263 -1.88 0.83 -15.16
N SER A 264 -0.55 0.95 -15.18
CA SER A 264 0.15 1.98 -15.95
C SER A 264 -0.18 1.90 -17.45
N GLU A 265 -0.19 0.70 -18.03
CA GLU A 265 -0.57 0.45 -19.43
C GLU A 265 -2.05 0.77 -19.67
N GLY A 266 -2.93 0.45 -18.71
CA GLY A 266 -4.34 0.82 -18.78
C GLY A 266 -4.54 2.34 -18.82
N ILE A 267 -3.79 3.08 -18.00
CA ILE A 267 -3.81 4.55 -17.96
C ILE A 267 -3.26 5.12 -19.26
N GLU A 268 -2.13 4.60 -19.74
CA GLU A 268 -1.53 5.03 -21.00
C GLU A 268 -2.49 4.80 -22.17
N LYS A 269 -3.13 3.63 -22.25
CA LYS A 269 -4.16 3.35 -23.25
C LYS A 269 -5.36 4.29 -23.15
N ALA A 270 -5.84 4.57 -21.94
CA ALA A 270 -6.96 5.49 -21.73
C ALA A 270 -6.60 6.92 -22.19
N CYS A 271 -5.44 7.41 -21.80
CA CYS A 271 -4.96 8.74 -22.20
C CYS A 271 -4.66 8.83 -23.69
N ASN A 272 -4.07 7.79 -24.29
CA ASN A 272 -3.87 7.72 -25.74
C ASN A 272 -5.20 7.67 -26.50
N ALA A 273 -6.22 6.99 -25.97
CA ALA A 273 -7.55 6.97 -26.59
C ALA A 273 -8.25 8.32 -26.53
N ILE A 274 -8.00 9.11 -25.49
CA ILE A 274 -8.48 10.49 -25.36
C ILE A 274 -7.71 11.41 -26.32
N ASN A 275 -6.37 11.27 -26.36
CA ASN A 275 -5.51 12.11 -27.19
C ASN A 275 -5.62 11.80 -28.68
N ASN A 276 -5.70 10.53 -29.12
CA ASN A 276 -5.79 10.16 -30.54
C ASN A 276 -7.15 10.46 -31.17
N ARG A 277 -8.15 10.67 -30.33
CA ARG A 277 -9.47 11.12 -30.74
C ARG A 277 -9.44 12.54 -31.34
N THR A 278 -8.32 13.27 -31.26
CA THR A 278 -8.09 14.63 -31.76
C THR A 278 -7.68 14.76 -33.25
N TYR A 279 -7.36 13.66 -33.95
CA TYR A 279 -6.82 13.73 -35.33
C TYR A 279 -7.83 13.45 -36.45
N PHE A 280 -9.14 13.48 -36.16
CA PHE A 280 -10.21 13.32 -37.15
C PHE A 280 -11.19 14.48 -37.13
#